data_AF-A0A7G1KVE9-F1
#
_entry.id   AF-A0A7G1KVE9-F1
#
_cell.length_a   1.000
_cell.length_b   1.000
_cell.length_c   1.000
_cell.angle_alpha   90.00
_cell.angle_beta   90.00
_cell.angle_gamma   90.00
#
_symmetry.space_group_name_H-M   'P 1'
#
loop_
_entity.id
_entity.type
_entity.pdbx_description
1 polymer ?
#
loop_
_entity_poly.entity_id
_entity_poly.type
_entity_poly.pdbx_seq_one_letter_code
_entity_poly.pdbx_strand_id
1 'polypeptide(L)'
;MHLRKLLPLAAFAAVVAVPAQAAAETPIAGVPPELQGPAQQVQQQAAQWQRQLPQAQQDQLQQFIQPMPQPIPQLLPPIFSDDLDGWIRNALHILGQHGIPASYDGIYRNVMRESGGNPAAINLYDSNAAAGIPSKGLMQVIDPTFAAFHVDGTSWDIFDPVANIAAACNYAANRYGSIDNVFSAY
;
A
#
# COMPACT_ATOMS: atom_id res chain seq x y z
N MET A 1 -23.65 4.50 -3.07
CA MET A 1 -22.80 4.93 -4.20
C MET A 1 -21.52 5.47 -3.57
N HIS A 2 -20.42 4.73 -3.43
CA HIS A 2 -19.48 4.42 -4.51
C HIS A 2 -18.57 3.27 -4.06
N LEU A 3 -18.70 2.13 -4.73
CA LEU A 3 -17.67 1.10 -4.80
C LEU A 3 -16.49 1.75 -5.52
N ARG A 4 -15.45 2.21 -4.80
CA ARG A 4 -14.29 2.87 -5.41
C ARG A 4 -13.48 1.83 -6.18
N LYS A 5 -13.78 1.83 -7.48
CA LYS A 5 -13.10 1.19 -8.60
C LYS A 5 -11.57 1.18 -8.44
N LEU A 6 -11.02 0.05 -7.99
CA LEU A 6 -9.60 -0.31 -8.16
C LEU A 6 -9.42 -1.69 -8.81
N LEU A 7 -10.40 -2.10 -9.62
CA LEU A 7 -10.19 -3.01 -10.74
C LEU A 7 -10.40 -2.15 -11.98
N PRO A 8 -9.36 -1.68 -12.71
CA PRO A 8 -8.49 -2.56 -13.50
C PRO A 8 -7.09 -1.95 -13.82
N LEU A 9 -6.04 -2.33 -13.11
CA LEU A 9 -4.66 -2.22 -13.65
C LEU A 9 -3.85 -3.47 -13.35
N ALA A 10 -4.08 -4.10 -12.19
CA ALA A 10 -3.57 -5.43 -11.88
C ALA A 10 -4.02 -6.50 -12.91
N ALA A 11 -5.23 -6.37 -13.45
CA ALA A 11 -5.75 -7.24 -14.50
C ALA A 11 -5.08 -7.02 -15.86
N PHE A 12 -4.38 -5.91 -16.12
CA PHE A 12 -3.72 -5.69 -17.42
C PHE A 12 -2.29 -6.24 -17.46
N ALA A 13 -1.53 -6.15 -16.36
CA ALA A 13 -0.14 -6.63 -16.33
C ALA A 13 -0.01 -8.15 -16.15
N ALA A 14 -0.92 -8.80 -15.41
CA ALA A 14 -0.95 -10.27 -15.31
C ALA A 14 -1.41 -10.96 -16.61
N VAL A 15 -2.17 -10.26 -17.46
CA VAL A 15 -2.81 -10.81 -18.68
C VAL A 15 -1.84 -10.93 -19.87
N VAL A 16 -0.72 -10.22 -19.88
CA VAL A 16 0.10 -10.05 -21.10
C VAL A 16 1.49 -10.69 -20.97
N ALA A 17 1.93 -11.09 -19.78
CA ALA A 17 3.35 -11.08 -19.46
C ALA A 17 4.00 -12.41 -19.09
N VAL A 18 3.23 -13.35 -18.56
CA VAL A 18 3.79 -14.67 -18.24
C VAL A 18 3.68 -15.48 -19.52
N PRO A 19 4.79 -16.07 -20.04
CA PRO A 19 4.71 -16.90 -21.24
C PRO A 19 3.63 -17.95 -21.04
N ALA A 20 2.81 -18.19 -22.06
CA ALA A 20 1.73 -19.18 -22.06
C ALA A 20 2.19 -20.62 -21.75
N GLN A 21 3.49 -20.84 -21.54
CA GLN A 21 4.14 -22.07 -21.10
C GLN A 21 4.45 -22.15 -19.60
N ALA A 22 4.28 -21.09 -18.79
CA ALA A 22 4.46 -21.24 -17.33
C ALA A 22 3.36 -22.18 -16.81
N ALA A 23 3.77 -23.37 -16.39
CA ALA A 23 2.86 -24.42 -15.95
C ALA A 23 1.94 -23.91 -14.83
N ALA A 24 0.70 -24.38 -14.83
CA ALA A 24 -0.36 -24.03 -13.88
C ALA A 24 -0.04 -24.32 -12.40
N GLU A 25 1.15 -24.86 -12.11
CA GLU A 25 1.56 -25.34 -10.79
C GLU A 25 2.51 -24.37 -10.04
N THR A 26 3.07 -23.36 -10.72
CA THR A 26 3.93 -22.37 -10.05
C THR A 26 3.13 -21.17 -9.52
N PRO A 27 3.25 -20.82 -8.21
CA PRO A 27 2.66 -19.60 -7.68
C PRO A 27 3.13 -18.38 -8.46
N ILE A 28 2.20 -17.50 -8.81
CA ILE A 28 2.52 -16.24 -9.50
C ILE A 28 3.22 -15.34 -8.48
N ALA A 29 4.50 -15.05 -8.73
CA ALA A 29 5.30 -14.18 -7.87
C ALA A 29 4.62 -12.80 -7.73
N GLY A 30 4.54 -12.28 -6.51
CA GLY A 30 3.90 -10.99 -6.22
C GLY A 30 2.38 -11.03 -6.09
N VAL A 31 1.73 -12.18 -6.32
CA VAL A 31 0.28 -12.36 -6.07
C VAL A 31 0.07 -13.00 -4.69
N PRO A 32 -0.77 -12.42 -3.82
CA PRO A 32 -1.11 -13.00 -2.53
C PRO A 32 -1.73 -14.41 -2.66
N PRO A 33 -1.51 -15.32 -1.69
CA PRO A 33 -2.04 -16.69 -1.73
C PRO A 33 -3.53 -16.79 -2.04
N GLU A 34 -4.33 -15.89 -1.47
CA GLU A 34 -5.78 -15.80 -1.65
C GLU A 34 -6.20 -15.38 -3.06
N LEU A 35 -5.31 -14.73 -3.81
CA LEU A 35 -5.53 -14.30 -5.20
C LEU A 35 -4.87 -15.21 -6.23
N GLN A 36 -4.12 -16.23 -5.82
CA GLN A 36 -3.45 -17.15 -6.75
C GLN A 36 -4.44 -17.84 -7.68
N GLY A 37 -5.55 -18.38 -7.15
CA GLY A 37 -6.57 -19.06 -7.95
C GLY A 37 -7.24 -18.15 -8.99
N PRO A 38 -7.82 -17.01 -8.60
CA PRO A 38 -8.35 -16.03 -9.53
C PRO A 38 -7.32 -15.54 -10.57
N ALA A 39 -6.07 -15.29 -10.15
CA ALA A 39 -5.01 -14.84 -11.06
C ALA A 39 -4.66 -15.92 -12.10
N GLN A 40 -4.58 -17.18 -11.69
CA GLN A 40 -4.37 -18.31 -12.61
C GLN A 40 -5.53 -18.45 -13.62
N GLN A 41 -6.78 -18.26 -13.20
CA GLN A 41 -7.93 -18.29 -14.11
C GLN A 41 -7.87 -17.18 -15.16
N VAL A 42 -7.54 -15.96 -14.74
CA VAL A 42 -7.37 -14.81 -15.65
C VAL A 42 -6.24 -15.07 -16.64
N GLN A 43 -5.11 -15.61 -16.19
CA GLN A 43 -3.98 -15.95 -17.06
C GLN A 43 -4.33 -17.05 -18.08
N GLN A 44 -5.06 -18.09 -17.66
CA GLN A 44 -5.52 -19.14 -18.57
C GLN A 44 -6.49 -18.59 -19.62
N GLN A 45 -7.43 -17.73 -19.20
CA GLN A 45 -8.37 -17.09 -20.11
C GLN A 45 -7.63 -16.16 -21.09
N ALA A 46 -6.68 -15.37 -20.62
CA ALA A 46 -5.85 -14.52 -21.47
C ALA A 46 -5.06 -15.32 -22.52
N ALA A 47 -4.45 -16.45 -22.12
CA ALA A 47 -3.74 -17.34 -23.05
C ALA A 47 -4.67 -17.94 -24.12
N GLN A 48 -5.91 -18.28 -23.75
CA GLN A 48 -6.91 -18.74 -24.72
C GLN A 48 -7.28 -17.65 -25.73
N TRP A 49 -7.49 -16.42 -25.26
CA TRP A 49 -7.80 -15.28 -26.11
C TRP A 49 -6.63 -14.94 -27.05
N GLN A 50 -5.39 -14.95 -26.54
CA GLN A 50 -4.21 -14.65 -27.34
C GLN A 50 -4.03 -15.63 -28.51
N ARG A 51 -4.34 -16.92 -28.30
CA ARG A 51 -4.32 -17.94 -29.37
C ARG A 51 -5.37 -17.71 -30.46
N GLN A 52 -6.45 -16.98 -30.15
CA GLN A 52 -7.52 -16.66 -31.11
C GLN A 52 -7.21 -15.40 -31.94
N LEU A 53 -6.20 -14.61 -31.57
CA LEU A 53 -5.81 -13.43 -32.34
C LEU A 53 -5.18 -13.82 -33.69
N PRO A 54 -5.34 -13.00 -34.76
CA PRO A 54 -4.58 -13.14 -35.99
C PRO A 54 -3.06 -13.13 -35.74
N GLN A 55 -2.28 -13.89 -36.52
CA GLN A 55 -0.83 -14.03 -36.34
C GLN A 55 -0.08 -12.68 -36.26
N ALA A 56 -0.40 -11.72 -37.14
CA ALA A 56 0.22 -10.40 -37.11
C ALA A 56 0.01 -9.64 -35.77
N GLN A 57 -1.13 -9.86 -35.11
CA GLN A 57 -1.41 -9.27 -33.80
C GLN A 57 -0.69 -10.02 -32.67
N GLN A 58 -0.52 -11.34 -32.81
CA GLN A 58 0.30 -12.12 -31.87
C GLN A 58 1.77 -11.65 -31.91
N ASP A 59 2.31 -11.42 -33.11
CA ASP A 59 3.69 -10.95 -33.29
C ASP A 59 3.91 -9.55 -32.72
N GLN A 60 2.97 -8.63 -32.93
CA GLN A 60 3.02 -7.28 -32.34
C GLN A 60 3.02 -7.31 -30.81
N LEU A 61 2.20 -8.16 -30.20
CA LEU A 61 2.19 -8.35 -28.75
C LEU A 61 3.54 -8.88 -28.25
N GLN A 62 4.10 -9.90 -28.91
CA GLN A 62 5.40 -10.45 -28.52
C GLN A 62 6.52 -9.41 -28.60
N GLN A 63 6.55 -8.59 -29.65
CA GLN A 63 7.54 -7.50 -29.81
C GLN A 63 7.41 -6.44 -28.72
N PHE A 64 6.20 -6.15 -28.24
CA PHE A 64 5.96 -5.22 -27.15
C PHE A 64 6.39 -5.77 -25.78
N ILE A 65 6.23 -7.08 -25.56
CA ILE A 65 6.54 -7.74 -24.27
C ILE A 65 8.03 -8.06 -24.14
N GLN A 66 8.70 -8.48 -25.22
CA GLN A 66 10.11 -8.91 -25.19
C GLN A 66 11.08 -7.95 -24.48
N PRO A 67 11.00 -6.61 -24.65
CA PRO A 67 11.93 -5.70 -23.97
C PRO A 67 11.61 -5.46 -22.48
N MET A 68 10.48 -5.94 -21.97
CA MET A 68 10.10 -5.71 -20.56
C MET A 68 10.91 -6.59 -19.60
N PRO A 69 11.37 -6.05 -18.46
CA PRO A 69 12.05 -6.83 -17.42
C PRO A 69 11.16 -7.96 -16.92
N GLN A 70 11.71 -9.18 -16.84
CA GLN A 70 11.03 -10.34 -16.26
C GLN A 70 11.57 -10.64 -14.86
N PRO A 71 10.71 -10.93 -13.87
CA PRO A 71 9.26 -11.11 -13.99
C PRO A 71 8.49 -9.77 -13.98
N ILE A 72 7.65 -9.54 -14.99
CA ILE A 72 6.73 -8.38 -15.07
C ILE A 72 5.86 -8.14 -13.82
N PRO A 73 5.51 -9.14 -12.98
CA PRO A 73 4.89 -8.88 -11.69
C PRO A 73 5.61 -7.86 -10.79
N GLN A 74 6.91 -7.61 -10.98
CA GLN A 74 7.63 -6.54 -10.29
C GLN A 74 7.15 -5.12 -10.66
N LEU A 75 6.33 -4.98 -11.71
CA LEU A 75 5.71 -3.73 -12.12
C LEU A 75 4.33 -3.51 -11.46
N LEU A 76 3.81 -4.50 -10.73
CA LEU A 76 2.58 -4.33 -9.95
C LEU A 76 2.89 -3.57 -8.66
N PRO A 77 2.03 -2.63 -8.23
CA PRO A 77 2.15 -2.06 -6.90
C PRO A 77 2.08 -3.19 -5.85
N PRO A 78 2.91 -3.15 -4.79
CA PRO A 78 2.84 -4.13 -3.73
C PRO A 78 1.45 -4.15 -3.10
N ILE A 79 0.96 -5.35 -2.80
CA ILE A 79 -0.29 -5.54 -2.05
C ILE A 79 0.09 -5.72 -0.59
N PHE A 80 -0.62 -5.02 0.29
CA PHE A 80 -0.48 -5.11 1.73
C PHE A 80 -1.76 -5.67 2.32
N SER A 81 -1.65 -6.42 3.42
CA SER A 81 -2.80 -6.89 4.19
C SER A 81 -3.57 -5.70 4.79
N ASP A 82 -4.86 -5.91 5.06
CA ASP A 82 -5.70 -4.93 5.76
C ASP A 82 -5.67 -5.19 7.28
N ASP A 83 -4.47 -5.12 7.84
CA ASP A 83 -4.18 -5.28 9.26
C ASP A 83 -2.98 -4.42 9.66
N LEU A 84 -2.63 -4.41 10.95
CA LEU A 84 -1.57 -3.55 11.46
C LEU A 84 -0.21 -3.77 10.75
N ASP A 85 0.17 -5.02 10.46
CA ASP A 85 1.43 -5.30 9.75
C ASP A 85 1.37 -4.72 8.32
N GLY A 86 0.27 -4.96 7.61
CA GLY A 86 0.07 -4.46 6.26
C GLY A 86 0.01 -2.94 6.19
N TRP A 87 -0.67 -2.28 7.12
CA TRP A 87 -0.74 -0.82 7.18
C TRP A 87 0.64 -0.20 7.44
N ILE A 88 1.43 -0.77 8.35
CA ILE A 88 2.81 -0.30 8.62
C ILE A 88 3.69 -0.48 7.38
N ARG A 89 3.63 -1.65 6.72
CA ARG A 89 4.43 -1.91 5.50
C ARG A 89 4.02 -1.01 4.35
N ASN A 90 2.73 -0.74 4.19
CA ASN A 90 2.23 0.19 3.19
C ASN A 90 2.74 1.60 3.46
N ALA A 91 2.63 2.06 4.71
CA ALA A 91 3.17 3.35 5.10
C ALA A 91 4.68 3.44 4.85
N LEU A 92 5.47 2.42 5.20
CA LEU A 92 6.92 2.38 4.92
C LEU A 92 7.22 2.43 3.42
N HIS A 93 6.43 1.75 2.60
CA HIS A 93 6.58 1.80 1.15
C HIS A 93 6.41 3.23 0.62
N ILE A 94 5.35 3.91 1.05
CA ILE A 94 5.07 5.31 0.67
C ILE A 94 6.16 6.24 1.23
N LEU A 95 6.48 6.14 2.51
CA LEU A 95 7.53 6.95 3.15
C LEU A 95 8.87 6.82 2.42
N GLY A 96 9.23 5.61 1.98
CA GLY A 96 10.44 5.34 1.20
C GLY A 96 10.44 6.05 -0.17
N GLN A 97 9.29 6.13 -0.85
CA GLN A 97 9.15 6.87 -2.12
C GLN A 97 9.38 8.38 -1.95
N HIS A 98 9.06 8.91 -0.76
CA HIS A 98 9.22 10.31 -0.40
C HIS A 98 10.54 10.62 0.34
N GLY A 99 11.39 9.62 0.56
CA GLY A 99 12.66 9.78 1.30
C GLY A 99 12.47 10.13 2.78
N ILE A 100 11.33 9.77 3.38
CA ILE A 100 11.03 10.02 4.79
C ILE A 100 11.53 8.83 5.62
N PRO A 101 12.47 9.03 6.56
CA PRO A 101 13.05 7.95 7.34
C PRO A 101 12.06 7.40 8.38
N ALA A 102 11.87 6.08 8.37
CA ALA A 102 11.13 5.35 9.39
C ALA A 102 11.52 3.86 9.38
N SER A 103 11.32 3.18 10.51
CA SER A 103 11.44 1.71 10.61
C SER A 103 10.13 1.08 11.06
N TYR A 104 9.95 -0.22 10.75
CA TYR A 104 8.79 -0.98 11.20
C TYR A 104 8.67 -0.96 12.73
N ASP A 105 9.76 -1.25 13.44
CA ASP A 105 9.77 -1.33 14.90
C ASP A 105 9.52 0.05 15.54
N GLY A 106 10.06 1.11 14.94
CA GLY A 106 9.77 2.48 15.35
C GLY A 106 8.28 2.79 15.24
N ILE A 107 7.68 2.51 14.08
CA ILE A 107 6.24 2.72 13.86
C ILE A 107 5.42 1.86 14.83
N TYR A 108 5.65 0.56 14.88
CA TYR A 108 4.91 -0.38 15.71
C TYR A 108 4.93 0.01 17.20
N ARG A 109 6.12 0.35 17.72
CA ARG A 109 6.28 0.80 19.11
C ARG A 109 5.48 2.05 19.43
N ASN A 110 5.42 3.01 18.51
CA ASN A 110 4.62 4.22 18.69
C ASN A 110 3.13 3.90 18.61
N VAL A 111 2.66 3.17 17.59
CA VAL A 111 1.25 2.76 17.47
C VAL A 111 0.74 2.05 18.72
N MET A 112 1.51 1.09 19.24
CA MET A 112 1.10 0.35 20.44
C MET A 112 1.01 1.22 21.69
N ARG A 113 1.83 2.27 21.80
CA ARG A 113 1.75 3.23 22.91
C ARG A 113 0.57 4.19 22.75
N GLU A 114 0.34 4.69 21.55
CA GLU A 114 -0.65 5.74 21.28
C GLU A 114 -2.08 5.21 21.26
N SER A 115 -2.31 4.05 20.63
CA SER A 115 -3.68 3.57 20.36
C SER A 115 -3.90 2.08 20.67
N GLY A 116 -2.84 1.35 21.03
CA GLY A 116 -2.90 -0.11 21.14
C GLY A 116 -3.24 -0.82 19.82
N GLY A 117 -3.01 -0.15 18.68
CA GLY A 117 -3.35 -0.68 17.35
C GLY A 117 -4.78 -0.39 16.89
N ASN A 118 -5.55 0.46 17.60
CA ASN A 118 -6.90 0.83 17.20
C ASN A 118 -6.91 2.01 16.21
N PRO A 119 -7.23 1.83 14.92
CA PRO A 119 -7.24 2.91 13.95
C PRO A 119 -8.37 3.93 14.17
N ALA A 120 -9.38 3.59 14.97
CA ALA A 120 -10.49 4.49 15.31
C ALA A 120 -10.31 5.18 16.68
N ALA A 121 -9.11 5.13 17.27
CA ALA A 121 -8.84 5.75 18.57
C ALA A 121 -9.01 7.27 18.53
N ILE A 122 -9.62 7.85 19.56
CA ILE A 122 -9.78 9.30 19.75
C ILE A 122 -9.52 9.62 21.23
N ASN A 123 -8.62 10.57 21.50
CA ASN A 123 -8.44 11.10 22.84
C ASN A 123 -9.38 12.31 23.07
N LEU A 124 -10.21 12.25 24.12
CA LEU A 124 -11.18 13.29 24.45
C LEU A 124 -10.91 14.00 25.79
N TYR A 125 -9.76 13.71 26.42
CA TYR A 125 -9.51 14.13 27.80
C TYR A 125 -8.39 15.17 27.96
N ASP A 126 -7.59 15.40 26.92
CA ASP A 126 -6.44 16.31 26.99
C ASP A 126 -6.77 17.76 26.61
N SER A 127 -5.75 18.62 26.61
CA SER A 127 -5.87 20.03 26.21
C SER A 127 -6.25 20.22 24.75
N ASN A 128 -5.87 19.30 23.86
CA ASN A 128 -6.24 19.37 22.45
C ASN A 128 -7.72 19.06 22.27
N ALA A 129 -8.22 18.05 22.98
CA ALA A 129 -9.65 17.74 23.04
C ALA A 129 -10.46 18.91 23.63
N ALA A 130 -9.98 19.53 24.70
CA ALA A 130 -10.59 20.74 25.27
C ALA A 130 -10.60 21.93 24.27
N ALA A 131 -9.60 22.00 23.39
CA ALA A 131 -9.51 22.97 22.30
C ALA A 131 -10.32 22.57 21.04
N GLY A 132 -11.03 21.43 21.06
CA GLY A 132 -11.84 20.95 19.94
C GLY A 132 -11.05 20.31 18.80
N ILE A 133 -9.76 20.00 19.01
CA ILE A 133 -8.86 19.38 18.03
C ILE A 133 -8.27 18.08 18.59
N PRO A 134 -9.09 17.10 19.00
CA PRO A 134 -8.62 15.89 19.65
C PRO A 134 -7.64 15.11 18.76
N SER A 135 -6.72 14.39 19.40
CA SER A 135 -5.82 13.42 18.78
C SER A 135 -6.59 12.19 18.28
N LYS A 136 -6.23 11.69 17.09
CA LYS A 136 -6.98 10.62 16.39
C LYS A 136 -6.08 9.59 15.73
N GLY A 137 -6.63 8.39 15.55
CA GLY A 137 -6.04 7.30 14.77
C GLY A 137 -4.89 6.59 15.46
N LEU A 138 -4.17 5.76 14.69
CA LEU A 138 -3.14 4.86 15.20
C LEU A 138 -2.01 5.58 15.96
N MET A 139 -1.64 6.77 15.50
CA MET A 139 -0.55 7.58 16.02
C MET A 139 -1.01 8.80 16.83
N GLN A 140 -2.32 8.90 17.11
CA GLN A 140 -2.89 9.99 17.91
C GLN A 140 -2.47 11.39 17.42
N VAL A 141 -2.54 11.61 16.10
CA VAL A 141 -2.22 12.89 15.47
C VAL A 141 -3.45 13.81 15.53
N ILE A 142 -3.25 15.11 15.73
CA ILE A 142 -4.31 16.13 15.65
C ILE A 142 -4.51 16.62 14.21
N ASP A 143 -5.71 17.09 13.87
CA ASP A 143 -6.06 17.54 12.51
C ASP A 143 -5.08 18.56 11.89
N PRO A 144 -4.62 19.63 12.59
CA PRO A 144 -3.69 20.58 11.97
C PRO A 144 -2.32 19.96 11.67
N THR A 145 -1.84 19.03 12.51
CA THR A 145 -0.59 18.31 12.26
C THR A 145 -0.75 17.34 11.09
N PHE A 146 -1.86 16.59 11.05
CA PHE A 146 -2.15 15.69 9.94
C PHE A 146 -2.18 16.44 8.61
N ALA A 147 -2.85 17.60 8.56
CA ALA A 147 -2.92 18.41 7.35
C ALA A 147 -1.56 18.99 6.94
N ALA A 148 -0.75 19.44 7.89
CA ALA A 148 0.57 20.02 7.62
C ALA A 148 1.62 18.99 7.18
N PHE A 149 1.50 17.75 7.64
CA PHE A 149 2.47 16.67 7.41
C PHE A 149 1.92 15.52 6.56
N HIS A 150 0.78 15.72 5.91
CA HIS A 150 0.21 14.77 4.96
C HIS A 150 1.26 14.35 3.92
N VAL A 151 1.23 13.07 3.52
CA VAL A 151 2.14 12.52 2.53
C VAL A 151 1.34 12.15 1.29
N ASP A 152 1.74 12.72 0.14
CA ASP A 152 1.11 12.45 -1.14
C ASP A 152 1.04 10.94 -1.43
N GLY A 153 -0.05 10.51 -2.07
CA GLY A 153 -0.33 9.07 -2.28
C GLY A 153 -1.09 8.39 -1.15
N THR A 154 -1.38 9.09 -0.04
CA THR A 154 -2.25 8.58 1.05
C THR A 154 -3.62 9.26 1.07
N SER A 155 -4.57 8.68 1.82
CA SER A 155 -5.90 9.25 2.06
C SER A 155 -5.82 10.59 2.80
N TRP A 156 -6.83 11.45 2.64
CA TRP A 156 -7.03 12.64 3.48
C TRP A 156 -7.92 12.38 4.69
N ASP A 157 -8.34 11.13 4.90
CA ASP A 157 -9.01 10.71 6.12
C ASP A 157 -7.98 10.44 7.22
N ILE A 158 -8.06 11.17 8.34
CA ILE A 158 -7.15 11.01 9.48
C ILE A 158 -7.29 9.64 10.17
N PHE A 159 -8.40 8.93 9.97
CA PHE A 159 -8.60 7.57 10.47
C PHE A 159 -8.11 6.49 9.50
N ASP A 160 -7.70 6.86 8.27
CA ASP A 160 -7.02 5.92 7.40
C ASP A 160 -5.68 5.54 8.04
N PRO A 161 -5.44 4.25 8.32
CA PRO A 161 -4.29 3.83 9.11
C PRO A 161 -2.96 4.16 8.43
N VAL A 162 -2.90 4.05 7.09
CA VAL A 162 -1.69 4.33 6.31
C VAL A 162 -1.40 5.83 6.29
N ALA A 163 -2.41 6.67 6.04
CA ALA A 163 -2.27 8.11 6.06
C ALA A 163 -1.87 8.64 7.45
N ASN A 164 -2.50 8.11 8.51
CA ASN A 164 -2.21 8.51 9.89
C ASN A 164 -0.76 8.18 10.28
N ILE A 165 -0.28 6.97 9.96
CA ILE A 165 1.12 6.57 10.17
C ILE A 165 2.06 7.46 9.34
N ALA A 166 1.77 7.66 8.05
CA ALA A 166 2.63 8.43 7.16
C ALA A 166 2.80 9.88 7.62
N ALA A 167 1.69 10.54 7.99
CA ALA A 167 1.72 11.91 8.50
C ALA A 167 2.49 12.02 9.83
N ALA A 168 2.30 11.08 10.76
CA ALA A 168 3.06 11.04 12.02
C ALA A 168 4.56 10.86 11.78
N CYS A 169 4.95 9.98 10.85
CA CYS A 169 6.35 9.74 10.51
C CYS A 169 6.98 10.96 9.83
N ASN A 170 6.26 11.65 8.95
CA ASN A 170 6.72 12.88 8.32
C ASN A 170 6.93 14.00 9.35
N TYR A 171 5.99 14.16 10.28
CA TYR A 171 6.15 15.07 11.43
C TYR A 171 7.38 14.70 12.27
N ALA A 172 7.55 13.42 12.60
CA ALA A 172 8.68 12.94 13.40
C ALA A 172 10.02 13.13 12.68
N ALA A 173 10.08 12.90 11.37
CA ALA A 173 11.27 13.15 10.56
C ALA A 173 11.66 14.64 10.59
N ASN A 174 10.69 15.54 10.45
CA ASN A 174 10.94 16.98 10.52
C ASN A 174 11.40 17.44 11.91
N ARG A 175 10.82 16.88 12.98
CA ARG A 175 11.06 17.35 14.36
C ARG A 175 12.23 16.66 15.07
N TYR A 176 12.44 15.38 14.76
CA TYR A 176 13.33 14.47 15.49
C TYR A 176 14.26 13.66 14.57
N GLY A 177 14.19 13.85 13.26
CA GLY A 177 15.00 13.14 12.27
C GLY A 177 14.46 11.76 11.85
N SER A 178 13.66 11.09 12.69
CA SER A 178 12.92 9.86 12.36
C SER A 178 11.91 9.57 13.48
N ILE A 179 10.86 8.79 13.16
CA ILE A 179 9.97 8.18 14.16
C ILE A 179 10.73 7.28 15.15
N ASP A 180 11.89 6.76 14.76
CA ASP A 180 12.75 5.93 15.61
C ASP A 180 13.26 6.68 16.84
N ASN A 181 13.36 8.01 16.74
CA ASN A 181 13.84 8.89 17.80
C ASN A 181 12.72 9.39 18.74
N VAL A 182 11.47 8.91 18.55
CA VAL A 182 10.32 9.32 19.37
C VAL A 182 10.06 8.29 20.47
N PHE A 183 10.22 8.67 21.75
CA PHE A 183 10.09 7.76 22.90
C PHE A 183 8.92 8.07 23.85
N SER A 184 8.23 9.20 23.66
CA SER A 184 7.10 9.64 24.47
C SER A 184 5.83 9.74 23.64
N ALA A 185 4.67 9.79 24.31
CA ALA A 185 3.41 10.12 23.67
C ALA A 185 3.44 11.53 23.06
N TYR A 186 2.63 11.73 22.01
CA TYR A 186 2.46 13.01 21.32
C TYR A 186 1.62 14.00 22.12
#